data_AF-A0A957JM49-F1
#
_entry.id   AF-A0A957JM49-F1
#
_cell.length_a   1.000
_cell.length_b   1.000
_cell.length_c   1.000
_cell.angle_alpha   90.00
_cell.angle_beta   90.00
_cell.angle_gamma   90.00
#
_symmetry.space_group_name_H-M   'P 1'
#
loop_
_entity.id
_entity.type
_entity.pdbx_description
1 polymer ?
#
loop_
_entity_poly.entity_id
_entity_poly.type
_entity_poly.pdbx_seq_one_letter_code
_entity_poly.pdbx_strand_id
1 'polypeptide(L)'
;MTNRKQPDWYLYRGQPSPEDPSPKLELPPPPPWRDFSNRERRRQRGLTFRPRDNEIRMVNAALYLRRPLLITGLPGTGKSSLAFAVAEALGLGEVLEWPITSRSQLKDGLYSYDAIGRLQDSNLTPGGSKEPPPIENYIRLGPLGSAFADSHPNQPRVLLIDEIDKSDIDLPNDLLNIFEEGQFVIPELARHVQQMQTRVEGGKTDEGRMITPQLRLDRPRSTTAVKRVPAPDGIIHCEEFPFVVLTSNGERELPAAFLRRCLRLRIEPPKGSHFRDIVRAHFQELAHPNPLPPRVEAYIAQVEQQYTEKKSYVPTDQLLNAIHMVLNEVVLEEPDLAEGQESLAQQILRALG
;
A
#
# COMPACT_ATOMS: atom_id res chain seq x y z
N MET A 1 -47.82 11.14 -15.08
CA MET A 1 -46.36 11.10 -14.91
C MET A 1 -46.02 11.96 -13.71
N THR A 2 -45.89 11.33 -12.54
CA THR A 2 -45.52 11.99 -11.29
C THR A 2 -44.12 12.56 -11.43
N ASN A 3 -44.01 13.89 -11.43
CA ASN A 3 -42.76 14.62 -11.46
C ASN A 3 -42.03 14.38 -10.11
N ARG A 4 -41.32 13.26 -10.00
CA ARG A 4 -40.49 12.95 -8.82
C ARG A 4 -39.37 14.00 -8.79
N LYS A 5 -39.40 14.90 -7.81
CA LYS A 5 -38.31 15.84 -7.53
C LYS A 5 -37.04 15.01 -7.30
N GLN A 6 -36.06 15.12 -8.20
CA GLN A 6 -34.77 14.48 -8.01
C GLN A 6 -34.09 15.05 -6.75
N PRO A 7 -33.36 14.24 -5.98
CA PRO A 7 -32.66 14.71 -4.79
C PRO A 7 -31.64 15.81 -5.13
N ASP A 8 -31.49 16.81 -4.25
CA ASP A 8 -30.67 18.00 -4.52
C ASP A 8 -29.16 17.70 -4.67
N TRP A 9 -28.70 16.52 -4.24
CA TRP A 9 -27.31 16.09 -4.39
C TRP A 9 -27.00 15.43 -5.74
N TYR A 10 -28.01 15.21 -6.61
CA TYR A 10 -27.80 14.65 -7.94
C TYR A 10 -27.03 15.64 -8.84
N LEU A 11 -25.76 15.33 -9.09
CA LEU A 11 -24.90 16.13 -9.97
C LEU A 11 -25.20 15.91 -11.46
N TYR A 12 -25.69 14.72 -11.82
CA TYR A 12 -26.08 14.37 -13.19
C TYR A 12 -27.61 14.21 -13.28
N ARG A 13 -28.25 14.97 -14.16
CA ARG A 13 -29.72 15.00 -14.31
C ARG A 13 -30.26 14.22 -15.52
N GLY A 14 -29.41 13.49 -16.23
CA GLY A 14 -29.82 12.57 -17.31
C GLY A 14 -29.90 13.19 -18.71
N GLN A 15 -30.24 14.48 -18.84
CA GLN A 15 -30.25 15.20 -20.12
C GLN A 15 -29.55 16.56 -20.00
N PRO A 16 -28.87 17.02 -21.06
CA PRO A 16 -28.29 18.37 -21.09
C PRO A 16 -29.40 19.42 -21.01
N SER A 17 -29.18 20.46 -20.20
CA SER A 17 -30.13 21.57 -20.09
C SER A 17 -30.12 22.38 -21.38
N PRO A 18 -31.27 22.64 -22.03
CA PRO A 18 -31.35 23.56 -23.16
C PRO A 18 -30.96 24.99 -22.78
N GLU A 19 -31.12 25.35 -21.50
CA GLU A 19 -30.87 26.69 -20.96
C GLU A 19 -29.41 26.89 -20.53
N ASP A 20 -28.69 25.81 -20.27
CA ASP A 20 -27.26 25.82 -19.97
C ASP A 20 -26.57 24.66 -20.73
N PRO A 21 -26.11 24.90 -21.97
CA PRO A 21 -25.49 23.88 -22.81
C PRO A 21 -24.06 23.53 -22.39
N SER A 22 -23.47 24.23 -21.42
CA SER A 22 -22.12 23.97 -20.91
C SER A 22 -22.02 24.27 -19.42
N PRO A 23 -22.79 23.54 -18.58
CA PRO A 23 -22.82 23.81 -17.16
C PRO A 23 -21.45 23.52 -16.56
N LYS A 24 -20.97 24.43 -15.71
CA LYS A 24 -19.79 24.15 -14.89
C LYS A 24 -20.16 23.14 -13.82
N LEU A 25 -19.44 22.02 -13.79
CA LEU A 25 -19.60 21.02 -12.75
C LEU A 25 -18.97 21.52 -11.45
N GLU A 26 -19.80 21.79 -10.45
CA GLU A 26 -19.38 22.08 -9.08
C GLU A 26 -19.47 20.80 -8.25
N LEU A 27 -18.31 20.19 -7.96
CA LEU A 27 -18.24 19.02 -7.11
C LEU A 27 -18.18 19.45 -5.64
N PRO A 28 -18.91 18.79 -4.72
CA PRO A 28 -18.68 18.94 -3.30
C PRO A 28 -17.25 18.47 -2.93
N PRO A 29 -16.71 18.89 -1.77
CA PRO A 29 -15.41 18.40 -1.31
C PRO A 29 -15.41 16.86 -1.26
N PRO A 30 -14.36 16.20 -1.78
CA PRO A 30 -14.30 14.74 -1.76
C PRO A 30 -14.16 14.23 -0.32
N PRO A 31 -14.51 12.96 -0.06
CA PRO A 31 -14.17 12.31 1.19
C PRO A 31 -12.65 12.39 1.44
N PRO A 32 -12.17 12.53 2.70
CA PRO A 32 -10.75 12.71 2.99
C PRO A 32 -9.82 11.61 2.43
N TRP A 33 -10.30 10.37 2.33
CA TRP A 33 -9.55 9.24 1.76
C TRP A 33 -9.55 9.21 0.23
N ARG A 34 -10.34 10.07 -0.42
CA ARG A 34 -10.43 10.26 -1.88
C ARG A 34 -9.95 11.63 -2.33
N ASP A 35 -9.36 12.43 -1.44
CA ASP A 35 -8.65 13.64 -1.84
C ASP A 35 -7.27 13.28 -2.42
N PHE A 36 -7.16 13.36 -3.75
CA PHE A 36 -5.92 13.09 -4.48
C PHE A 36 -4.98 14.30 -4.54
N SER A 37 -5.46 15.49 -4.20
CA SER A 37 -4.64 16.70 -4.13
C SER A 37 -3.74 16.69 -2.88
N ASN A 38 -4.21 16.04 -1.81
CA ASN A 38 -3.47 15.88 -0.57
C ASN A 38 -2.28 14.90 -0.74
N ARG A 39 -1.06 15.48 -0.82
CA ARG A 39 0.18 14.71 -0.87
C ARG A 39 0.45 13.91 0.40
N GLU A 40 -0.15 14.25 1.54
CA GLU A 40 -0.05 13.50 2.79
C GLU A 40 -1.12 12.40 2.94
N ARG A 41 -1.91 12.07 1.91
CA ARG A 41 -2.96 11.04 2.01
C ARG A 41 -2.47 9.71 2.61
N ARG A 42 -1.28 9.23 2.23
CA ARG A 42 -0.69 7.99 2.79
C ARG A 42 -0.47 8.08 4.31
N ARG A 43 0.05 9.21 4.77
CA ARG A 43 0.25 9.53 6.17
C ARG A 43 -1.08 9.62 6.90
N GLN A 44 -2.08 10.29 6.30
CA GLN A 44 -3.44 10.34 6.83
C GLN A 44 -4.03 8.93 7.02
N ARG A 45 -3.84 8.00 6.07
CA ARG A 45 -4.29 6.60 6.25
C ARG A 45 -3.71 5.93 7.50
N GLY A 46 -2.47 6.23 7.85
CA GLY A 46 -1.84 5.75 9.08
C GLY A 46 -2.44 6.43 10.33
N LEU A 47 -2.60 7.75 10.29
CA LEU A 47 -3.11 8.54 11.42
C LEU A 47 -4.58 8.23 11.76
N THR A 48 -5.40 7.83 10.78
CA THR A 48 -6.80 7.52 11.02
C THR A 48 -7.06 6.06 11.39
N PHE A 49 -6.07 5.17 11.20
CA PHE A 49 -6.22 3.78 11.60
C PHE A 49 -6.32 3.65 13.13
N ARG A 50 -7.21 2.77 13.60
CA ARG A 50 -7.42 2.52 15.03
C ARG A 50 -7.13 1.05 15.33
N PRO A 51 -5.88 0.70 15.71
CA PRO A 51 -5.53 -0.67 15.99
C PRO A 51 -6.16 -1.14 17.30
N ARG A 52 -6.61 -2.40 17.34
CA ARG A 52 -7.07 -3.08 18.57
C ARG A 52 -5.90 -3.71 19.32
N ASP A 53 -6.09 -4.03 20.60
CA ASP A 53 -5.05 -4.64 21.45
C ASP A 53 -4.39 -5.88 20.85
N ASN A 54 -5.16 -6.74 20.18
CA ASN A 54 -4.60 -7.91 19.51
C ASN A 54 -3.70 -7.55 18.33
N GLU A 55 -4.09 -6.55 17.54
CA GLU A 55 -3.29 -6.06 16.42
C GLU A 55 -2.00 -5.42 16.93
N ILE A 56 -2.09 -4.60 17.98
CA ILE A 56 -0.93 -4.00 18.66
C ILE A 56 0.04 -5.10 19.15
N ARG A 57 -0.47 -6.12 19.84
CA ARG A 57 0.34 -7.24 20.33
C ARG A 57 1.03 -8.00 19.18
N MET A 58 0.31 -8.28 18.09
CA MET A 58 0.86 -9.00 16.95
C MET A 58 1.91 -8.20 16.18
N VAL A 59 1.72 -6.88 16.04
CA VAL A 59 2.73 -5.97 15.48
C VAL A 59 3.99 -5.99 16.35
N ASN A 60 3.86 -5.84 17.66
CA ASN A 60 5.01 -5.87 18.57
C ASN A 60 5.74 -7.22 18.50
N ALA A 61 5.00 -8.33 18.44
CA ALA A 61 5.60 -9.66 18.27
C ALA A 61 6.36 -9.77 16.93
N ALA A 62 5.81 -9.24 15.84
CA ALA A 62 6.45 -9.24 14.53
C ALA A 62 7.74 -8.42 14.49
N LEU A 63 7.70 -7.21 15.06
CA LEU A 63 8.88 -6.35 15.20
C LEU A 63 9.97 -7.01 16.06
N TYR A 64 9.59 -7.54 17.23
CA TYR A 64 10.52 -8.16 18.17
C TYR A 64 11.17 -9.42 17.58
N LEU A 65 10.39 -10.25 16.90
CA LEU A 65 10.87 -11.52 16.33
C LEU A 65 11.50 -11.36 14.93
N ARG A 66 11.46 -10.15 14.34
CA ARG A 66 11.85 -9.91 12.94
C ARG A 66 11.16 -10.89 11.99
N ARG A 67 9.86 -11.13 12.22
CA ARG A 67 9.06 -12.08 11.42
C ARG A 67 8.02 -11.34 10.58
N PRO A 68 7.78 -11.79 9.32
CA PRO A 68 6.70 -11.25 8.52
C PRO A 68 5.34 -11.39 9.21
N LEU A 69 4.50 -10.36 9.11
CA LEU A 69 3.14 -10.34 9.61
C LEU A 69 2.16 -10.56 8.46
N LEU A 70 1.56 -11.74 8.38
CA LEU A 70 0.48 -12.06 7.45
C LEU A 70 -0.86 -11.63 8.04
N ILE A 71 -1.46 -10.64 7.40
CA ILE A 71 -2.75 -10.06 7.74
C ILE A 71 -3.83 -10.65 6.83
N THR A 72 -4.81 -11.30 7.42
CA THR A 72 -6.02 -11.78 6.73
C THR A 72 -7.25 -11.06 7.27
N GLY A 73 -8.33 -11.06 6.49
CA GLY A 73 -9.58 -10.40 6.86
C GLY A 73 -10.40 -10.03 5.64
N LEU A 74 -11.64 -9.63 5.88
CA LEU A 74 -12.55 -9.24 4.80
C LEU A 74 -11.99 -8.02 4.02
N PRO A 75 -12.38 -7.85 2.75
CA PRO A 75 -12.08 -6.63 1.99
C PRO A 75 -12.50 -5.37 2.76
N GLY A 76 -11.71 -4.30 2.61
CA GLY A 76 -12.01 -3.00 3.23
C GLY A 76 -11.96 -2.96 4.77
N THR A 77 -11.38 -3.95 5.46
CA THR A 77 -11.19 -3.94 6.93
C THR A 77 -9.97 -3.16 7.43
N GLY A 78 -9.16 -2.60 6.51
CA GLY A 78 -7.97 -1.82 6.86
C GLY A 78 -6.67 -2.62 7.00
N LYS A 79 -6.57 -3.81 6.38
CA LYS A 79 -5.36 -4.65 6.36
C LYS A 79 -4.09 -3.87 6.01
N SER A 80 -4.11 -3.17 4.87
CA SER A 80 -2.98 -2.38 4.39
C SER A 80 -2.75 -1.13 5.25
N SER A 81 -3.80 -0.56 5.84
CA SER A 81 -3.72 0.64 6.69
C SER A 81 -2.89 0.41 7.96
N LEU A 82 -2.85 -0.81 8.50
CA LEU A 82 -2.01 -1.14 9.65
C LEU A 82 -0.53 -0.86 9.40
N ALA A 83 -0.01 -1.15 8.19
CA ALA A 83 1.39 -0.88 7.84
C ALA A 83 1.71 0.62 7.91
N PHE A 84 0.81 1.47 7.39
CA PHE A 84 0.95 2.93 7.47
C PHE A 84 0.86 3.44 8.91
N ALA A 85 -0.03 2.87 9.72
CA ALA A 85 -0.16 3.23 11.12
C ALA A 85 1.13 2.96 11.90
N VAL A 86 1.75 1.80 11.69
CA VAL A 86 3.03 1.44 12.30
C VAL A 86 4.15 2.36 11.82
N ALA A 87 4.21 2.63 10.51
CA ALA A 87 5.23 3.50 9.92
C ALA A 87 5.19 4.92 10.51
N GLU A 88 3.99 5.50 10.63
CA GLU A 88 3.78 6.82 11.22
C GLU A 88 4.06 6.82 12.73
N ALA A 89 3.55 5.83 13.48
CA ALA A 89 3.70 5.77 14.93
C ALA A 89 5.16 5.57 15.39
N LEU A 90 5.96 4.84 14.61
CA LEU A 90 7.36 4.53 14.92
C LEU A 90 8.37 5.37 14.12
N GLY A 91 7.92 6.29 13.27
CA GLY A 91 8.81 7.15 12.49
C GLY A 91 9.70 6.38 11.48
N LEU A 92 9.19 5.28 10.91
CA LEU A 92 9.95 4.40 10.00
C LEU A 92 9.98 4.88 8.53
N GLY A 93 9.49 6.10 8.30
CA GLY A 93 9.41 6.73 6.98
C GLY A 93 8.31 6.14 6.10
N GLU A 94 8.38 6.42 4.80
CA GLU A 94 7.36 5.97 3.85
C GLU A 94 7.32 4.43 3.72
N VAL A 95 6.11 3.88 3.70
CA VAL A 95 5.84 2.46 3.44
C VAL A 95 6.22 2.15 1.99
N LEU A 96 7.04 1.12 1.82
CA LEU A 96 7.38 0.57 0.51
C LEU A 96 6.26 -0.39 0.11
N GLU A 97 5.46 -0.01 -0.88
CA GLU A 97 4.30 -0.79 -1.32
C GLU A 97 4.68 -1.68 -2.50
N TRP A 98 4.33 -2.96 -2.42
CA TRP A 98 4.45 -3.91 -3.50
C TRP A 98 3.10 -4.60 -3.73
N PRO A 99 2.26 -4.07 -4.64
CA PRO A 99 1.01 -4.72 -5.01
C PRO A 99 1.29 -5.99 -5.82
N ILE A 100 0.66 -7.09 -5.43
CA ILE A 100 0.82 -8.38 -6.09
C ILE A 100 -0.27 -8.62 -7.12
N THR A 101 0.14 -9.18 -8.25
CA THR A 101 -0.71 -9.61 -9.35
C THR A 101 -0.41 -11.07 -9.68
N SER A 102 -1.23 -11.68 -10.54
CA SER A 102 -1.00 -13.05 -11.01
C SER A 102 0.29 -13.25 -11.81
N ARG A 103 0.99 -12.17 -12.17
CA ARG A 103 2.24 -12.20 -12.93
C ARG A 103 3.44 -11.70 -12.12
N SER A 104 3.23 -11.30 -10.86
CA SER A 104 4.29 -10.79 -10.01
C SER A 104 5.31 -11.88 -9.70
N GLN A 105 6.58 -11.56 -9.93
CA GLN A 105 7.72 -12.44 -9.68
C GLN A 105 8.62 -11.84 -8.60
N LEU A 106 9.46 -12.68 -7.97
CA LEU A 106 10.40 -12.21 -6.95
C LEU A 106 11.27 -11.04 -7.46
N LYS A 107 11.71 -11.11 -8.72
CA LYS A 107 12.55 -10.08 -9.36
C LYS A 107 11.92 -8.69 -9.30
N ASP A 108 10.60 -8.58 -9.46
CA ASP A 108 9.87 -7.29 -9.42
C ASP A 108 10.01 -6.60 -8.05
N GLY A 109 10.09 -7.39 -6.98
CA GLY A 109 10.33 -6.90 -5.63
C GLY A 109 11.79 -6.51 -5.39
N LEU A 110 12.74 -7.20 -6.03
CA LEU A 110 14.17 -7.02 -5.79
C LEU A 110 14.75 -5.87 -6.61
N TYR A 111 14.71 -5.96 -7.95
CA TYR A 111 15.28 -4.94 -8.85
C TYR A 111 14.83 -5.13 -10.31
N SER A 112 14.90 -4.05 -11.08
CA SER A 112 14.80 -4.05 -12.54
C SER A 112 16.12 -3.59 -13.16
N TYR A 113 16.42 -4.08 -14.37
CA TYR A 113 17.60 -3.72 -15.13
C TYR A 113 17.22 -3.29 -16.54
N ASP A 114 17.54 -2.04 -16.89
CA ASP A 114 17.30 -1.46 -18.21
C ASP A 114 18.49 -1.72 -19.16
N ALA A 115 18.54 -2.95 -19.68
CA ALA A 115 19.58 -3.35 -20.62
C ALA A 115 19.52 -2.57 -21.94
N ILE A 116 18.31 -2.19 -22.39
CA ILE A 116 18.09 -1.50 -23.66
C ILE A 116 18.55 -0.06 -23.57
N GLY A 117 18.16 0.67 -22.52
CA GLY A 117 18.64 2.02 -22.27
C GLY A 117 20.16 2.07 -22.18
N ARG A 118 20.78 1.10 -21.49
CA ARG A 118 22.24 0.99 -21.42
C ARG A 118 22.89 0.79 -22.77
N LEU A 119 22.32 -0.07 -23.61
CA LEU A 119 22.83 -0.33 -24.95
C LEU A 119 22.71 0.92 -25.85
N GLN A 120 21.58 1.64 -25.77
CA GLN A 120 21.37 2.88 -26.52
C GLN A 120 22.37 3.96 -26.13
N ASP A 121 22.55 4.21 -24.83
CA ASP A 121 23.51 5.20 -24.34
C ASP A 121 24.96 4.83 -24.71
N SER A 122 25.29 3.53 -24.71
CA SER A 122 26.60 3.06 -25.16
C SER A 122 26.86 3.34 -26.65
N ASN A 123 25.83 3.34 -27.49
CA ASN A 123 25.93 3.65 -28.93
C ASN A 123 25.91 5.16 -29.20
N LEU A 124 25.26 5.95 -28.35
CA LEU A 124 25.05 7.38 -28.54
C LEU A 124 26.21 8.25 -28.06
N THR A 125 27.18 7.69 -27.32
CA THR A 125 28.28 8.47 -26.73
C THR A 125 29.23 9.02 -27.82
N PRO A 126 29.13 10.31 -28.22
CA PRO A 126 29.88 10.86 -29.34
C PRO A 126 31.25 11.33 -28.81
N GLY A 127 32.34 10.72 -29.26
CA GLY A 127 33.70 11.16 -28.91
C GLY A 127 34.67 10.09 -28.38
N GLY A 128 34.31 8.81 -28.38
CA GLY A 128 35.31 7.73 -28.25
C GLY A 128 35.77 7.40 -26.82
N SER A 129 34.99 7.71 -25.78
CA SER A 129 35.15 6.99 -24.51
C SER A 129 34.87 5.51 -24.75
N LYS A 130 35.91 4.66 -24.67
CA LYS A 130 35.81 3.21 -24.93
C LYS A 130 35.02 2.43 -23.87
N GLU A 131 34.65 3.08 -22.76
CA GLU A 131 34.01 2.41 -21.64
C GLU A 131 32.49 2.58 -21.69
N PRO A 132 31.72 1.49 -21.61
CA PRO A 132 30.26 1.56 -21.56
C PRO A 132 29.83 2.26 -20.26
N PRO A 133 28.66 2.92 -20.24
CA PRO A 133 28.18 3.61 -19.05
C PRO A 133 28.02 2.64 -17.86
N PRO A 134 28.23 3.11 -16.62
CA PRO A 134 28.21 2.28 -15.42
C PRO A 134 26.86 1.56 -15.28
N ILE A 135 26.93 0.25 -15.01
CA ILE A 135 25.76 -0.63 -15.03
C ILE A 135 24.77 -0.29 -13.90
N GLU A 136 25.26 0.21 -12.77
CA GLU A 136 24.48 0.63 -11.61
C GLU A 136 23.48 1.76 -11.91
N ASN A 137 23.70 2.55 -12.96
CA ASN A 137 22.79 3.62 -13.36
C ASN A 137 21.52 3.10 -14.04
N TYR A 138 21.54 1.84 -14.50
CA TYR A 138 20.43 1.17 -15.19
C TYR A 138 19.75 0.12 -14.31
N ILE A 139 20.14 0.02 -13.05
CA ILE A 139 19.51 -0.85 -12.07
C ILE A 139 18.65 0.01 -11.14
N ARG A 140 17.39 -0.35 -10.99
CA ARG A 140 16.48 0.27 -10.03
C ARG A 140 15.96 -0.78 -9.07
N LEU A 141 16.16 -0.54 -7.78
CA LEU A 141 15.67 -1.43 -6.73
C LEU A 141 14.14 -1.44 -6.70
N GLY A 142 13.55 -2.62 -6.55
CA GLY A 142 12.14 -2.79 -6.28
C GLY A 142 11.81 -2.47 -4.81
N PRO A 143 10.55 -2.64 -4.37
CA PRO A 143 10.15 -2.33 -3.00
C PRO A 143 10.91 -3.14 -1.94
N LEU A 144 11.08 -4.45 -2.13
CA LEU A 144 11.83 -5.31 -1.22
C LEU A 144 13.34 -5.00 -1.27
N GLY A 145 13.89 -4.81 -2.47
CA GLY A 145 15.29 -4.41 -2.63
C GLY A 145 15.61 -3.07 -1.95
N SER A 146 14.70 -2.10 -2.07
CA SER A 146 14.80 -0.81 -1.40
C SER A 146 14.64 -0.93 0.12
N ALA A 147 13.80 -1.85 0.60
CA ALA A 147 13.62 -2.10 2.03
C ALA A 147 14.90 -2.65 2.67
N PHE A 148 15.60 -3.55 1.95
CA PHE A 148 16.88 -4.09 2.41
C PHE A 148 17.97 -3.02 2.37
N ALA A 149 18.11 -2.36 1.22
CA ALA A 149 19.13 -1.35 0.96
C ALA A 149 19.02 -0.06 1.81
N ASP A 150 17.81 0.30 2.28
CA ASP A 150 17.58 1.50 3.09
C ASP A 150 17.29 1.19 4.58
N SER A 151 17.56 -0.04 5.03
CA SER A 151 17.49 -0.40 6.45
C SER A 151 18.71 0.14 7.21
N HIS A 152 18.50 0.65 8.43
CA HIS A 152 19.56 1.14 9.32
C HIS A 152 19.39 0.51 10.72
N PRO A 153 20.45 0.50 11.56
CA PRO A 153 20.37 -0.05 12.91
C PRO A 153 19.26 0.61 13.73
N ASN A 154 18.39 -0.19 14.33
CA ASN A 154 17.17 0.26 15.04
C ASN A 154 16.15 1.06 14.20
N GLN A 155 16.29 1.09 12.88
CA GLN A 155 15.36 1.79 11.97
C GLN A 155 15.06 0.92 10.74
N PRO A 156 14.28 -0.16 10.90
CA PRO A 156 13.86 -1.00 9.79
C PRO A 156 12.92 -0.23 8.84
N ARG A 157 12.91 -0.59 7.56
CA ARG A 157 11.91 -0.10 6.61
C ARG A 157 10.62 -0.88 6.74
N VAL A 158 9.48 -0.22 6.51
CA VAL A 158 8.18 -0.90 6.40
C VAL A 158 7.94 -1.32 4.95
N LEU A 159 7.75 -2.61 4.72
CA LEU A 159 7.41 -3.19 3.43
C LEU A 159 6.00 -3.77 3.49
N LEU A 160 5.10 -3.27 2.65
CA LEU A 160 3.76 -3.79 2.46
C LEU A 160 3.71 -4.60 1.16
N ILE A 161 3.56 -5.91 1.26
CA ILE A 161 3.25 -6.80 0.14
C ILE A 161 1.74 -7.04 0.14
N ASP A 162 1.04 -6.38 -0.77
CA ASP A 162 -0.42 -6.35 -0.76
C ASP A 162 -0.98 -7.46 -1.66
N GLU A 163 -1.95 -8.22 -1.14
CA GLU A 163 -2.66 -9.30 -1.84
C GLU A 163 -1.73 -10.44 -2.33
N ILE A 164 -0.87 -10.93 -1.44
CA ILE A 164 0.13 -11.98 -1.76
C ILE A 164 -0.51 -13.28 -2.29
N ASP A 165 -1.77 -13.53 -1.95
CA ASP A 165 -2.53 -14.66 -2.46
C ASP A 165 -2.89 -14.55 -3.95
N LYS A 166 -2.67 -13.42 -4.62
CA LYS A 166 -2.88 -13.29 -6.07
C LYS A 166 -1.75 -13.85 -6.91
N SER A 167 -0.56 -14.07 -6.34
CA SER A 167 0.60 -14.57 -7.08
C SER A 167 0.46 -16.04 -7.49
N ASP A 168 1.46 -16.50 -8.26
CA ASP A 168 1.74 -17.92 -8.39
C ASP A 168 2.29 -18.50 -7.07
N ILE A 169 2.31 -19.84 -6.95
CA ILE A 169 2.80 -20.59 -5.80
C ILE A 169 4.29 -20.41 -5.54
N ASP A 170 5.05 -20.03 -6.57
CA ASP A 170 6.50 -19.85 -6.49
C ASP A 170 6.87 -18.62 -5.65
N LEU A 171 6.18 -17.49 -5.83
CA LEU A 171 6.54 -16.23 -5.18
C LEU A 171 6.59 -16.31 -3.63
N PRO A 172 5.58 -16.86 -2.92
CA PRO A 172 5.66 -17.01 -1.48
C PRO A 172 6.85 -17.86 -1.03
N ASN A 173 7.17 -18.93 -1.76
CA ASN A 173 8.29 -19.81 -1.42
C ASN A 173 9.64 -19.12 -1.66
N ASP A 174 9.78 -18.42 -2.79
CA ASP A 174 10.99 -17.66 -3.11
C ASP A 174 11.28 -16.56 -2.08
N LEU A 175 10.23 -15.89 -1.58
CA LEU A 175 10.35 -14.90 -0.52
C LEU A 175 10.91 -15.48 0.78
N LEU A 176 10.66 -16.76 1.09
CA LEU A 176 11.19 -17.38 2.31
C LEU A 176 12.71 -17.39 2.32
N ASN A 177 13.33 -17.75 1.21
CA ASN A 177 14.78 -17.76 1.09
C ASN A 177 15.35 -16.35 1.30
N ILE A 178 14.75 -15.34 0.66
CA ILE A 178 15.19 -13.95 0.81
C ILE A 178 15.02 -13.45 2.26
N PHE A 179 13.94 -13.84 2.95
CA PHE A 179 13.73 -13.45 4.35
C PHE A 179 14.65 -14.18 5.33
N GLU A 180 15.02 -15.43 5.05
CA GLU A 180 15.96 -16.20 5.87
C GLU A 180 17.40 -15.68 5.70
N GLU A 181 17.81 -15.37 4.48
CA GLU A 181 19.17 -14.90 4.18
C GLU A 181 19.38 -13.41 4.51
N GLY A 182 18.33 -12.58 4.44
CA GLY A 182 18.45 -11.13 4.66
C GLY A 182 19.29 -10.41 3.59
N GLN A 183 19.55 -11.08 2.46
CA GLN A 183 20.33 -10.54 1.35
C GLN A 183 19.93 -11.17 0.02
N PHE A 184 20.32 -10.53 -1.08
CA PHE A 184 20.21 -11.07 -2.42
C PHE A 184 21.33 -10.57 -3.32
N VAL A 185 21.66 -11.37 -4.35
CA VAL A 185 22.66 -11.02 -5.36
C VAL A 185 21.97 -10.38 -6.55
N ILE A 186 22.57 -9.32 -7.10
CA ILE A 186 22.27 -8.76 -8.41
C ILE A 186 23.32 -9.31 -9.38
N PRO A 187 22.99 -10.35 -10.19
CA PRO A 187 23.97 -11.04 -11.02
C PRO A 187 24.68 -10.13 -12.00
N GLU A 188 23.98 -9.11 -12.51
CA GLU A 188 24.54 -8.10 -13.41
C GLU A 188 25.69 -7.32 -12.75
N LEU A 189 25.53 -6.92 -11.48
CA LEU A 189 26.58 -6.24 -10.71
C LEU A 189 27.70 -7.19 -10.31
N ALA A 190 27.36 -8.39 -9.82
CA ALA A 190 28.36 -9.36 -9.38
C ALA A 190 29.34 -9.71 -10.51
N ARG A 191 28.82 -9.97 -11.72
CA ARG A 191 29.65 -10.19 -12.92
C ARG A 191 30.50 -8.97 -13.26
N HIS A 192 29.96 -7.77 -13.12
CA HIS A 192 30.68 -6.54 -13.42
C HIS A 192 31.87 -6.31 -12.46
N VAL A 193 31.66 -6.51 -11.16
CA VAL A 193 32.70 -6.41 -10.13
C VAL A 193 33.82 -7.43 -10.40
N GLN A 194 33.47 -8.67 -10.73
CA GLN A 194 34.45 -9.72 -11.07
C GLN A 194 35.30 -9.37 -12.31
N GLN A 195 34.68 -8.83 -13.36
CA GLN A 195 35.38 -8.38 -14.56
C GLN A 195 36.33 -7.19 -14.30
N MET A 196 35.96 -6.29 -13.39
CA MET A 196 36.81 -5.18 -12.97
C MET A 196 38.02 -5.68 -12.16
N GLN A 197 37.81 -6.58 -11.19
CA GLN A 197 38.87 -7.15 -10.34
C GLN A 197 39.93 -7.87 -11.17
N THR A 198 39.52 -8.73 -12.10
CA THR A 198 40.44 -9.47 -13.00
C THR A 198 41.29 -8.57 -13.90
N ARG A 199 40.81 -7.36 -14.26
CA ARG A 199 41.60 -6.38 -15.03
C ARG A 199 42.69 -5.73 -14.20
N VAL A 200 42.41 -5.48 -12.91
CA VAL A 200 43.36 -4.83 -11.98
C VAL A 200 44.55 -5.75 -11.66
N GLU A 201 44.32 -7.05 -11.54
CA GLU A 201 45.39 -8.04 -11.31
C GLU A 201 46.36 -8.22 -12.51
N GLY A 202 45.93 -7.81 -13.72
CA GLY A 202 46.65 -8.04 -14.98
C GLY A 202 47.66 -6.98 -15.42
N GLY A 203 47.79 -5.82 -14.74
CA GLY A 203 48.85 -4.85 -15.08
C GLY A 203 48.68 -3.41 -14.57
N LYS A 204 49.63 -3.00 -13.71
CA LYS A 204 50.11 -1.65 -13.32
C LYS A 204 49.09 -0.50 -13.07
N THR A 205 49.14 -0.02 -11.80
CA THR A 205 48.58 1.21 -11.17
C THR A 205 47.05 1.23 -11.10
N ASP A 206 46.39 1.54 -9.99
CA ASP A 206 46.68 2.33 -8.79
C ASP A 206 45.99 1.60 -7.61
N GLU A 207 46.52 1.70 -6.38
CA GLU A 207 46.07 1.03 -5.12
C GLU A 207 44.78 0.18 -5.22
N GLY A 208 44.85 -1.13 -4.95
CA GLY A 208 43.76 -2.13 -5.03
C GLY A 208 42.40 -1.75 -4.40
N ARG A 209 41.75 -0.73 -4.94
CA ARG A 209 40.53 -0.13 -4.46
C ARG A 209 39.41 -0.93 -5.07
N MET A 210 38.79 -1.78 -4.27
CA MET A 210 37.58 -2.49 -4.68
C MET A 210 36.54 -1.48 -5.15
N ILE A 211 36.13 -1.58 -6.42
CA ILE A 211 35.06 -0.75 -6.96
C ILE A 211 33.75 -1.32 -6.41
N THR A 212 33.13 -0.61 -5.48
CA THR A 212 31.82 -0.94 -4.96
C THR A 212 30.75 -0.18 -5.75
N PRO A 213 29.90 -0.86 -6.54
CA PRO A 213 28.79 -0.22 -7.24
C PRO A 213 27.89 0.56 -6.27
N GLN A 214 27.40 1.71 -6.72
CA GLN A 214 26.57 2.61 -5.92
C GLN A 214 25.19 2.75 -6.56
N LEU A 215 24.25 1.91 -6.12
CA LEU A 215 22.88 1.91 -6.62
C LEU A 215 22.12 3.13 -6.15
N ARG A 216 21.30 3.69 -7.04
CA ARG A 216 20.40 4.78 -6.69
C ARG A 216 19.15 4.24 -6.02
N LEU A 217 18.80 4.82 -4.87
CA LEU A 217 17.55 4.54 -4.17
C LEU A 217 16.52 5.62 -4.53
N ASP A 218 15.45 5.23 -5.23
CA ASP A 218 14.36 6.14 -5.57
C ASP A 218 13.49 6.40 -4.33
N ARG A 219 13.63 7.57 -3.71
CA ARG A 219 12.75 8.01 -2.61
C ARG A 219 11.57 8.81 -3.19
N PRO A 220 10.30 8.42 -2.95
CA PRO A 220 9.15 9.08 -3.55
C PRO A 220 8.96 10.55 -3.15
N ARG A 221 9.62 11.01 -2.06
CA ARG A 221 9.38 12.34 -1.45
C ARG A 221 10.60 13.16 -1.09
N SER A 222 11.83 12.67 -1.31
CA SER A 222 13.02 13.44 -0.92
C SER A 222 13.40 14.46 -1.98
N THR A 223 13.47 15.72 -1.57
CA THR A 223 13.99 16.85 -2.33
C THR A 223 15.50 16.68 -2.57
N THR A 224 15.89 16.85 -3.84
CA THR A 224 17.23 17.21 -4.36
C THR A 224 18.42 16.24 -4.19
N ALA A 225 18.50 15.42 -3.14
CA ALA A 225 19.63 14.51 -2.94
C ALA A 225 19.29 13.06 -3.34
N VAL A 226 19.94 12.56 -4.39
CA VAL A 226 19.88 11.15 -4.78
C VAL A 226 20.63 10.33 -3.73
N LYS A 227 19.92 9.53 -2.94
CA LYS A 227 20.57 8.57 -2.04
C LYS A 227 21.19 7.44 -2.87
N ARG A 228 22.45 7.12 -2.58
CA ARG A 228 23.15 5.97 -3.14
C ARG A 228 23.42 4.94 -2.06
N VAL A 229 23.34 3.66 -2.42
CA VAL A 229 23.60 2.52 -1.54
C VAL A 229 24.70 1.66 -2.15
N PRO A 230 25.74 1.29 -1.38
CA PRO A 230 26.76 0.38 -1.84
C PRO A 230 26.21 -1.03 -2.07
N ALA A 231 26.67 -1.69 -3.13
CA ALA A 231 26.37 -3.09 -3.41
C ALA A 231 27.69 -3.88 -3.58
N PRO A 232 28.45 -4.13 -2.50
CA PRO A 232 29.72 -4.86 -2.58
C PRO A 232 29.47 -6.24 -3.19
N ASP A 233 30.33 -6.64 -4.14
CA ASP A 233 30.21 -7.89 -4.89
C ASP A 233 28.86 -8.09 -5.62
N GLY A 234 28.12 -6.98 -5.83
CA GLY A 234 26.76 -7.02 -6.36
C GLY A 234 25.70 -7.54 -5.39
N ILE A 235 25.99 -7.55 -4.09
CA ILE A 235 25.09 -8.05 -3.04
C ILE A 235 24.39 -6.87 -2.35
N ILE A 236 23.09 -7.01 -2.15
CA ILE A 236 22.29 -6.14 -1.28
C ILE A 236 21.91 -6.94 -0.04
N HIS A 237 22.25 -6.43 1.13
CA HIS A 237 21.88 -7.00 2.43
C HIS A 237 21.11 -5.96 3.23
N CYS A 238 20.29 -6.42 4.17
CA CYS A 238 19.66 -5.54 5.16
C CYS A 238 20.52 -5.48 6.44
N GLU A 239 20.68 -4.28 7.01
CA GLU A 239 21.26 -4.10 8.36
C GLU A 239 20.24 -4.41 9.45
N GLU A 240 18.97 -4.09 9.20
CA GLU A 240 17.83 -4.51 10.02
C GLU A 240 16.75 -5.12 9.14
N PHE A 241 16.23 -6.27 9.57
CA PHE A 241 15.15 -6.93 8.86
C PHE A 241 13.93 -5.98 8.75
N PRO A 242 13.40 -5.74 7.54
CA PRO A 242 12.29 -4.82 7.38
C PRO A 242 11.05 -5.32 8.13
N PHE A 243 10.21 -4.40 8.59
CA PHE A 243 8.89 -4.75 9.08
C PHE A 243 8.01 -5.11 7.88
N VAL A 244 7.95 -6.42 7.57
CA VAL A 244 7.20 -6.96 6.44
C VAL A 244 5.75 -7.22 6.84
N VAL A 245 4.82 -6.52 6.20
CA VAL A 245 3.39 -6.75 6.27
C VAL A 245 2.93 -7.39 4.97
N LEU A 246 2.32 -8.56 5.07
CA LEU A 246 1.71 -9.27 3.95
C LEU A 246 0.20 -9.20 4.12
N THR A 247 -0.57 -8.88 3.08
CA THR A 247 -2.03 -8.94 3.15
C THR A 247 -2.57 -10.05 2.25
N SER A 248 -3.67 -10.67 2.67
CA SER A 248 -4.39 -11.66 1.86
C SER A 248 -5.89 -11.53 2.07
N ASN A 249 -6.65 -11.69 0.99
CA ASN A 249 -8.11 -11.75 1.01
C ASN A 249 -8.64 -13.19 1.20
N GLY A 250 -7.75 -14.18 1.15
CA GLY A 250 -8.09 -15.60 1.18
C GLY A 250 -8.62 -16.12 -0.15
N GLU A 251 -8.26 -15.47 -1.27
CA GLU A 251 -8.69 -15.87 -2.62
C GLU A 251 -8.00 -17.17 -3.06
N ARG A 252 -6.75 -17.38 -2.64
CA ARG A 252 -5.98 -18.61 -2.87
C ARG A 252 -5.30 -19.05 -1.58
N GLU A 253 -5.12 -20.37 -1.46
CA GLU A 253 -4.43 -20.95 -0.32
C GLU A 253 -2.91 -20.78 -0.45
N LEU A 254 -2.29 -20.20 0.60
CA LEU A 254 -0.84 -20.03 0.66
C LEU A 254 -0.15 -21.33 1.14
N PRO A 255 1.07 -21.63 0.66
CA PRO A 255 1.80 -22.83 1.07
C PRO A 255 1.98 -22.92 2.60
N ALA A 256 1.83 -24.12 3.17
CA ALA A 256 1.98 -24.34 4.61
C ALA A 256 3.37 -23.95 5.13
N ALA A 257 4.41 -24.13 4.33
CA ALA A 257 5.78 -23.73 4.66
C ALA A 257 5.91 -22.20 4.83
N PHE A 258 5.16 -21.43 4.05
CA PHE A 258 5.08 -19.97 4.14
C PHE A 258 4.34 -19.54 5.39
N LEU A 259 3.18 -20.15 5.64
CA LEU A 259 2.34 -19.85 6.81
C LEU A 259 3.05 -20.10 8.15
N ARG A 260 3.94 -21.11 8.24
CA ARG A 260 4.71 -21.42 9.46
C ARG A 260 5.79 -20.39 9.79
N ARG A 261 6.22 -19.60 8.81
CA ARG A 261 7.27 -18.58 8.96
C ARG A 261 6.70 -17.18 9.20
N CYS A 262 5.42 -16.98 8.93
CA CYS A 262 4.72 -15.74 9.20
C CYS A 262 4.01 -15.78 10.56
N LEU A 263 3.99 -14.65 11.26
CA LEU A 263 2.99 -14.40 12.28
C LEU A 263 1.66 -14.10 11.60
N ARG A 264 0.56 -14.67 12.11
CA ARG A 264 -0.76 -14.55 11.48
C ARG A 264 -1.66 -13.67 12.32
N LEU A 265 -2.18 -12.61 11.72
CA LEU A 265 -3.14 -11.70 12.32
C LEU A 265 -4.40 -11.68 11.46
N ARG A 266 -5.55 -11.99 12.07
CA ARG A 266 -6.84 -11.78 11.43
C ARG A 266 -7.44 -10.46 11.91
N ILE A 267 -7.74 -9.56 10.99
CA ILE A 267 -8.47 -8.33 11.27
C ILE A 267 -9.96 -8.62 11.11
N GLU A 268 -10.69 -8.53 12.21
CA GLU A 268 -12.14 -8.63 12.23
C GLU A 268 -12.77 -7.28 11.86
N PRO A 269 -13.96 -7.25 11.25
CA PRO A 269 -14.71 -6.02 11.03
C PRO A 269 -14.92 -5.23 12.33
N PRO A 270 -14.91 -3.89 12.28
CA PRO A 270 -15.11 -3.05 13.46
C PRO A 270 -16.54 -3.17 13.99
N LYS A 271 -16.71 -3.05 15.31
CA LYS A 271 -18.01 -3.11 16.00
C LYS A 271 -18.00 -2.17 17.22
N GLY A 272 -19.17 -1.73 17.67
CA GLY A 272 -19.35 -1.03 18.93
C GLY A 272 -18.55 0.27 19.02
N SER A 273 -17.77 0.40 20.10
CA SER A 273 -16.90 1.56 20.35
C SER A 273 -15.81 1.69 19.29
N HIS A 274 -15.20 0.59 18.85
CA HIS A 274 -14.12 0.62 17.85
C HIS A 274 -14.57 1.24 16.54
N PHE A 275 -15.81 0.96 16.11
CA PHE A 275 -16.33 1.56 14.90
C PHE A 275 -16.53 3.08 15.06
N ARG A 276 -17.05 3.53 16.22
CA ARG A 276 -17.17 4.95 16.53
C ARG A 276 -15.81 5.65 16.55
N ASP A 277 -14.78 5.01 17.09
CA ASP A 277 -13.42 5.56 17.10
C ASP A 277 -12.85 5.75 15.69
N ILE A 278 -13.13 4.81 14.78
CA ILE A 278 -12.76 4.94 13.36
C ILE A 278 -13.48 6.13 12.74
N VAL A 279 -14.79 6.26 12.94
CA VAL A 279 -15.57 7.40 12.41
C VAL A 279 -14.98 8.73 12.88
N ARG A 280 -14.73 8.88 14.18
CA ARG A 280 -14.10 10.08 14.75
C ARG A 280 -12.73 10.39 14.14
N ALA A 281 -11.94 9.37 13.86
CA ALA A 281 -10.62 9.52 13.26
C ALA A 281 -10.69 10.04 11.82
N HIS A 282 -11.73 9.67 11.09
CA HIS A 282 -11.90 10.01 9.68
C HIS A 282 -12.61 11.35 9.44
N PHE A 283 -13.42 11.83 10.39
CA PHE A 283 -14.19 13.07 10.27
C PHE A 283 -13.83 14.05 11.39
N GLN A 284 -13.10 15.12 11.06
CA GLN A 284 -12.64 16.12 12.05
C GLN A 284 -13.77 16.79 12.81
N GLU A 285 -14.89 17.08 12.13
CA GLU A 285 -16.12 17.62 12.75
C GLU A 285 -16.74 16.68 13.80
N LEU A 286 -16.43 15.38 13.72
CA LEU A 286 -16.89 14.36 14.66
C LEU A 286 -15.84 14.02 15.74
N ALA A 287 -14.70 14.71 15.78
CA ALA A 287 -13.63 14.39 16.73
C ALA A 287 -14.05 14.54 18.21
N HIS A 288 -14.84 15.57 18.53
CA HIS A 288 -15.24 15.92 19.90
C HIS A 288 -16.68 15.53 20.32
N PRO A 289 -17.71 15.55 19.45
CA PRO A 289 -19.10 15.29 19.87
C PRO A 289 -19.28 13.91 20.50
N ASN A 290 -19.64 13.81 21.78
CA ASN A 290 -19.93 12.53 22.44
C ASN A 290 -21.31 12.59 23.14
N PRO A 291 -22.33 11.85 22.67
CA PRO A 291 -22.31 10.87 21.58
C PRO A 291 -22.14 11.49 20.18
N LEU A 292 -21.96 10.64 19.15
CA LEU A 292 -21.97 11.12 17.75
C LEU A 292 -23.35 11.70 17.39
N PRO A 293 -23.47 12.51 16.31
CA PRO A 293 -24.75 13.04 15.86
C PRO A 293 -25.82 11.94 15.72
N PRO A 294 -27.08 12.18 16.11
CA PRO A 294 -28.11 11.13 16.16
C PRO A 294 -28.31 10.36 14.84
N ARG A 295 -28.17 11.04 13.69
CA ARG A 295 -28.23 10.40 12.37
C ARG A 295 -27.10 9.40 12.14
N VAL A 296 -25.88 9.72 12.59
CA VAL A 296 -24.71 8.85 12.48
C VAL A 296 -24.83 7.66 13.44
N GLU A 297 -25.25 7.89 14.69
CA GLU A 297 -25.50 6.81 15.65
C GLU A 297 -26.59 5.84 15.16
N ALA A 298 -27.69 6.36 14.61
CA ALA A 298 -28.76 5.54 14.05
C ALA A 298 -28.26 4.66 12.90
N TYR A 299 -27.44 5.21 12.01
CA TYR A 299 -26.84 4.46 10.91
C TYR A 299 -25.87 3.37 11.41
N ILE A 300 -25.01 3.70 12.39
CA ILE A 300 -24.11 2.71 13.03
C ILE A 300 -24.91 1.56 13.64
N ALA A 301 -25.99 1.86 14.38
CA ALA A 301 -26.84 0.84 14.98
C ALA A 301 -27.52 -0.06 13.93
N GLN A 302 -27.96 0.52 12.81
CA GLN A 302 -28.54 -0.24 11.70
C GLN A 302 -27.53 -1.22 11.09
N VAL A 303 -26.28 -0.79 10.89
CA VAL A 303 -25.20 -1.64 10.37
C VAL A 303 -24.86 -2.77 11.36
N GLU A 304 -24.77 -2.46 12.65
CA GLU A 304 -24.49 -3.46 13.70
C GLU A 304 -25.60 -4.52 13.79
N GLN A 305 -26.86 -4.12 13.61
CA GLN A 305 -27.98 -5.03 13.52
C GLN A 305 -27.85 -5.96 12.31
N GLN A 306 -27.50 -5.43 11.13
CA GLN A 306 -27.26 -6.24 9.93
C GLN A 306 -26.15 -7.28 10.12
N TYR A 307 -25.07 -6.92 10.81
CA TYR A 307 -23.97 -7.86 11.10
C TYR A 307 -24.44 -9.04 11.94
N THR A 308 -25.33 -8.78 12.90
CA THR A 308 -25.85 -9.78 13.83
C THR A 308 -26.87 -10.69 13.16
N GLU A 309 -27.80 -10.12 12.40
CA GLU A 309 -28.92 -10.85 11.80
C GLU A 309 -28.54 -11.59 10.51
N LYS A 310 -27.80 -10.93 9.61
CA LYS A 310 -27.52 -11.45 8.27
C LYS A 310 -26.17 -12.14 8.14
N LYS A 311 -25.33 -12.09 9.19
CA LYS A 311 -23.91 -12.52 9.17
C LYS A 311 -23.13 -11.93 7.98
N SER A 312 -23.60 -10.79 7.47
CA SER A 312 -23.03 -10.10 6.33
C SER A 312 -22.33 -8.85 6.84
N TYR A 313 -21.07 -8.69 6.47
CA TYR A 313 -20.25 -7.58 6.92
C TYR A 313 -20.12 -6.55 5.82
N VAL A 314 -20.33 -5.30 6.20
CA VAL A 314 -20.13 -4.14 5.34
C VAL A 314 -18.67 -3.70 5.49
N PRO A 315 -17.88 -3.65 4.40
CA PRO A 315 -16.53 -3.11 4.40
C PRO A 315 -16.43 -1.71 5.03
N THR A 316 -15.32 -1.41 5.72
CA THR A 316 -15.18 -0.16 6.48
C THR A 316 -15.16 1.06 5.57
N ASP A 317 -14.60 0.95 4.37
CA ASP A 317 -14.60 2.01 3.36
C ASP A 317 -16.02 2.34 2.86
N GLN A 318 -16.88 1.34 2.68
CA GLN A 318 -18.29 1.57 2.33
C GLN A 318 -19.03 2.30 3.45
N LEU A 319 -18.80 1.90 4.70
CA LEU A 319 -19.39 2.55 5.86
C LEU A 319 -18.97 4.01 5.96
N LEU A 320 -17.69 4.29 5.75
CA LEU A 320 -17.17 5.65 5.73
C LEU A 320 -17.78 6.47 4.59
N ASN A 321 -17.97 5.90 3.40
CA ASN A 321 -18.67 6.58 2.31
C ASN A 321 -20.11 6.94 2.69
N ALA A 322 -20.86 6.01 3.28
CA ALA A 322 -22.23 6.27 3.72
C ALA A 322 -22.31 7.35 4.80
N ILE A 323 -21.41 7.34 5.78
CA ILE A 323 -21.35 8.38 6.81
C ILE A 323 -21.01 9.74 6.19
N HIS A 324 -20.07 9.79 5.25
CA HIS A 324 -19.76 11.03 4.53
C HIS A 324 -20.98 11.59 3.79
N MET A 325 -21.80 10.72 3.18
CA MET A 325 -23.06 11.13 2.56
C MET A 325 -24.06 11.67 3.60
N VAL A 326 -24.23 10.99 4.74
CA VAL A 326 -25.12 11.43 5.83
C VAL A 326 -24.71 12.80 6.39
N LEU A 327 -23.41 13.07 6.50
CA LEU A 327 -22.87 14.34 6.98
C LEU A 327 -23.08 15.50 5.98
N ASN A 328 -23.05 15.20 4.68
CA ASN A 328 -23.36 16.17 3.62
C ASN A 328 -24.88 16.27 3.33
N GLU A 329 -25.72 15.90 4.29
CA GLU A 329 -27.19 15.96 4.22
C GLU A 329 -27.79 15.20 3.03
N VAL A 330 -27.06 14.21 2.50
CA VAL A 330 -27.57 13.36 1.42
C VAL A 330 -28.61 12.41 2.01
N VAL A 331 -29.87 12.58 1.60
CA VAL A 331 -30.95 11.65 1.95
C VAL A 331 -30.75 10.36 1.17
N LEU A 332 -30.39 9.28 1.88
CA LEU A 332 -30.15 7.95 1.33
C LEU A 332 -31.45 7.12 1.18
N GLU A 333 -32.54 7.54 1.81
CA GLU A 333 -33.84 6.88 1.79
C GLU A 333 -34.77 7.51 0.75
N GLU A 334 -35.35 6.69 -0.12
CA GLU A 334 -36.43 7.11 -1.01
C GLU A 334 -37.78 6.80 -0.34
N PRO A 335 -38.66 7.79 -0.10
CA PRO A 335 -39.91 7.58 0.63
C PRO A 335 -40.95 6.70 -0.09
N ASP A 336 -40.78 6.37 -1.37
CA ASP A 336 -41.72 5.57 -2.19
C ASP A 336 -40.99 4.54 -3.08
N LEU A 337 -40.34 3.55 -2.46
CA LEU A 337 -39.86 2.37 -3.17
C LEU A 337 -41.04 1.43 -3.45
N ALA A 338 -41.26 1.11 -4.74
CA ALA A 338 -42.22 0.07 -5.11
C ALA A 338 -41.79 -1.28 -4.51
N GLU A 339 -42.75 -2.18 -4.23
CA GLU A 339 -42.47 -3.53 -3.76
C GLU A 339 -41.43 -4.21 -4.68
N GLY A 340 -40.25 -4.52 -4.14
CA GLY A 340 -39.13 -5.13 -4.88
C GLY A 340 -38.03 -4.18 -5.36
N GLN A 341 -38.11 -2.86 -5.11
CA GLN A 341 -37.00 -1.94 -5.37
C GLN A 341 -36.07 -1.79 -4.15
N GLU A 342 -34.77 -1.98 -4.36
CA GLU A 342 -33.74 -1.68 -3.36
C GLU A 342 -33.55 -0.16 -3.25
N SER A 343 -33.50 0.35 -2.02
CA SER A 343 -33.13 1.75 -1.76
C SER A 343 -31.75 2.08 -2.33
N LEU A 344 -31.50 3.34 -2.69
CA LEU A 344 -30.17 3.76 -3.12
C LEU A 344 -29.10 3.47 -2.06
N ALA A 345 -29.44 3.59 -0.76
CA ALA A 345 -28.59 3.14 0.34
C ALA A 345 -28.18 1.66 0.18
N GLN A 346 -29.15 0.79 -0.10
CA GLN A 346 -28.91 -0.65 -0.32
C GLN A 346 -28.17 -0.93 -1.63
N GLN A 347 -28.45 -0.19 -2.71
CA GLN A 347 -27.73 -0.31 -3.98
C GLN A 347 -26.28 0.15 -3.86
N ILE A 348 -26.00 1.23 -3.13
CA ILE A 348 -24.63 1.71 -2.84
C ILE A 348 -23.89 0.69 -1.97
N LEU A 349 -24.54 0.16 -0.92
CA LEU A 349 -23.96 -0.88 -0.07
C LEU A 349 -23.70 -2.19 -0.83
N ARG A 350 -24.52 -2.51 -1.84
CA ARG A 350 -24.38 -3.71 -2.67
C ARG A 350 -23.38 -3.55 -3.82
N ALA A 351 -23.38 -2.41 -4.51
CA ALA A 351 -22.54 -2.17 -5.68
C ALA A 351 -21.07 -1.87 -5.34
N LEU A 352 -20.77 -1.57 -4.07
CA LEU A 352 -19.43 -1.32 -3.58
C LEU A 352 -18.79 -2.54 -2.90
N GLY A 353 -19.50 -3.67 -2.77
CA GLY A 353 -19.04 -4.94 -2.18
C GLY A 353 -18.95 -6.03 -3.22
#